data_AF-A0A1X0Q972-F1
#
_entry.id   AF-A0A1X0Q972-F1
#
_cell.length_a   1.000
_cell.length_b   1.000
_cell.length_c   1.000
_cell.angle_alpha   90.00
_cell.angle_beta   90.00
_cell.angle_gamma   90.00
#
_symmetry.space_group_name_H-M   'P 1'
#
loop_
_entity.id
_entity.type
_entity.pdbx_description
1 polymer ?
#
loop_
_entity_poly.entity_id
_entity_poly.type
_entity_poly.pdbx_seq_one_letter_code
_entity_poly.pdbx_strand_id
1 'polypeptide(L)'
;MLNYLVDEVIQTYYKGKDERSFSEIINIITGGIYTADKVASIKEKLRNVKYFNLRNIYNYKFYIEKMVERVNLGGENLISENQKFYFFFGGLPREFQEKFLWYDLDEIEDATYAIAKLETIYKQKIGKNNSKFENNNKAFNSRDPKI
;
A
#
# COMPACT_ATOMS: atom_id res chain seq x y z
N MET A 1 -24.68 8.36 7.47
CA MET A 1 -25.15 7.03 7.89
C MET A 1 -24.17 6.37 8.86
N LEU A 2 -22.89 6.21 8.51
CA LEU A 2 -21.88 5.65 9.43
C LEU A 2 -21.66 6.48 10.70
N ASN A 3 -21.48 7.80 10.56
CA ASN A 3 -21.32 8.70 11.71
C ASN A 3 -22.56 8.70 12.61
N TYR A 4 -23.75 8.60 12.02
CA TYR A 4 -25.01 8.51 12.76
C TYR A 4 -25.10 7.21 13.58
N LEU A 5 -24.73 6.07 12.99
CA LEU A 5 -24.67 4.78 13.69
C LEU A 5 -23.63 4.79 14.83
N VAL A 6 -22.47 5.41 14.61
CA VAL A 6 -21.43 5.55 15.64
C VAL A 6 -21.90 6.47 16.77
N ASP A 7 -22.50 7.62 16.44
CA ASP A 7 -23.01 8.59 17.42
C ASP A 7 -24.16 7.99 18.25
N GLU A 8 -25.10 7.28 17.63
CA GLU A 8 -26.23 6.64 18.30
C GLU A 8 -25.75 5.54 19.28
N VAL A 9 -24.73 4.77 18.88
CA VAL A 9 -24.15 3.72 19.71
C VAL A 9 -23.33 4.29 20.87
N ILE A 10 -22.50 5.31 20.63
CA ILE A 10 -21.77 6.04 21.68
C ILE A 10 -22.78 6.62 22.70
N GLN A 11 -23.83 7.28 22.21
CA GLN A 11 -24.87 7.85 23.06
C GLN A 11 -25.61 6.79 23.88
N THR A 12 -25.86 5.61 23.33
CA THR A 12 -26.57 4.51 24.02
C THR A 12 -25.71 3.87 25.11
N TYR A 13 -24.41 3.68 24.85
CA TYR A 13 -23.44 3.16 25.82
C TYR A 13 -23.23 4.14 26.99
N TYR A 14 -22.94 5.41 26.70
CA TYR A 14 -22.69 6.41 27.75
C TYR A 14 -23.94 6.81 28.55
N LYS A 15 -25.15 6.53 28.04
CA LYS A 15 -26.41 6.71 28.78
C LYS A 15 -26.78 5.51 29.65
N GLY A 16 -25.92 4.50 29.75
CA GLY A 16 -26.09 3.34 30.65
C GLY A 16 -27.28 2.45 30.29
N LYS A 17 -27.73 2.47 29.03
CA LYS A 17 -28.86 1.67 28.54
C LYS A 17 -28.45 0.32 27.94
N ASP A 18 -27.15 0.07 27.84
CA ASP A 18 -26.59 -1.11 27.22
C ASP A 18 -25.64 -1.80 28.20
N GLU A 19 -25.92 -3.06 28.55
CA GLU A 19 -25.12 -3.87 29.48
C GLU A 19 -23.89 -4.49 28.81
N ARG A 20 -23.81 -4.43 27.47
CA ARG A 20 -22.68 -4.93 26.69
C ARG A 20 -21.45 -4.06 26.92
N SER A 21 -20.28 -4.69 27.00
CA SER A 21 -18.99 -4.01 27.06
C SER A 21 -18.73 -3.17 25.81
N PHE A 22 -17.91 -2.13 25.95
CA PHE A 22 -17.46 -1.32 24.81
C PHE A 22 -16.88 -2.17 23.67
N SER A 23 -16.15 -3.25 23.99
CA SER A 23 -15.58 -4.16 22.99
C SER A 23 -16.65 -4.90 22.19
N GLU A 24 -17.72 -5.36 22.83
CA GLU A 24 -18.83 -6.06 22.16
C GLU A 24 -19.58 -5.11 21.23
N ILE A 25 -19.78 -3.88 21.67
CA ILE A 25 -20.42 -2.84 20.88
C ILE A 25 -19.59 -2.49 19.64
N ILE A 26 -18.28 -2.30 19.81
CA ILE A 26 -17.38 -2.06 18.68
C ILE A 26 -17.40 -3.24 17.71
N ASN A 27 -17.39 -4.48 18.21
CA ASN A 27 -17.47 -5.68 17.36
C ASN A 27 -18.77 -5.76 16.55
N ILE A 28 -19.91 -5.34 17.12
CA ILE A 28 -21.19 -5.28 16.41
C ILE A 28 -21.12 -4.24 15.28
N ILE A 29 -20.59 -3.05 15.57
CA ILE A 29 -20.44 -1.98 14.57
C ILE A 29 -19.49 -2.43 13.46
N THR A 30 -18.31 -2.95 13.81
CA THR A 30 -17.31 -3.37 12.82
C THR A 30 -17.82 -4.55 12.00
N GLY A 31 -18.52 -5.52 12.60
CA GLY A 31 -19.17 -6.62 11.89
C GLY A 31 -20.26 -6.15 10.91
N GLY A 32 -21.03 -5.12 11.27
CA GLY A 32 -22.01 -4.50 10.38
C GLY A 32 -21.39 -3.71 9.22
N ILE A 33 -20.20 -3.13 9.43
CA ILE A 33 -19.47 -2.35 8.42
C ILE A 33 -18.64 -3.24 7.50
N TYR A 34 -18.04 -4.30 8.04
CA TYR A 34 -17.14 -5.24 7.39
C TYR A 34 -17.78 -6.62 7.35
N THR A 35 -18.89 -6.72 6.63
CA THR A 35 -19.57 -7.99 6.36
C THR A 35 -18.64 -8.98 5.65
N ALA A 36 -18.96 -10.27 5.75
CA ALA A 36 -18.19 -11.33 5.08
C ALA A 36 -17.97 -11.06 3.58
N ASP A 37 -19.00 -10.62 2.86
CA ASP A 37 -18.91 -10.27 1.43
C ASP A 37 -17.94 -9.11 1.17
N LYS A 38 -17.96 -8.09 2.04
CA LYS A 38 -17.05 -6.94 1.91
C LYS A 38 -15.62 -7.36 2.20
N VAL A 39 -15.40 -8.19 3.22
CA VAL A 39 -14.08 -8.76 3.52
C VAL A 39 -13.58 -9.60 2.35
N ALA A 40 -14.44 -10.44 1.76
CA ALA A 40 -14.11 -11.25 0.58
C ALA A 40 -13.71 -10.36 -0.61
N SER A 41 -14.48 -9.31 -0.90
CA SER A 41 -14.16 -8.34 -1.96
C SER A 41 -12.83 -7.62 -1.71
N ILE A 42 -12.52 -7.26 -0.47
CA ILE A 42 -11.21 -6.65 -0.12
C ILE A 42 -10.09 -7.66 -0.32
N LYS A 43 -10.25 -8.92 0.10
CA LYS A 43 -9.27 -10.00 -0.12
C LYS A 43 -9.01 -10.24 -1.60
N GLU A 44 -10.06 -10.23 -2.42
CA GLU A 44 -9.94 -10.34 -3.88
C GLU A 44 -9.17 -9.16 -4.47
N LYS A 45 -9.48 -7.94 -4.05
CA LYS A 45 -8.72 -6.75 -4.46
C LYS A 45 -7.25 -6.88 -4.06
N LEU A 46 -6.98 -7.27 -2.81
CA LEU A 46 -5.64 -7.44 -2.25
C LEU A 46 -4.78 -8.40 -3.08
N ARG A 47 -5.35 -9.51 -3.58
CA ARG A 47 -4.67 -10.46 -4.47
C ARG A 47 -4.29 -9.86 -5.83
N ASN A 48 -5.04 -8.86 -6.29
CA ASN A 48 -4.90 -8.28 -7.63
C ASN A 48 -4.14 -6.94 -7.63
N VAL A 49 -3.72 -6.43 -6.47
CA VAL A 49 -3.03 -5.14 -6.40
C VAL A 49 -1.64 -5.27 -7.00
N LYS A 50 -1.30 -4.30 -7.86
CA LYS A 50 0.01 -4.21 -8.48
C LYS A 50 0.67 -2.89 -8.15
N TYR A 51 1.96 -2.95 -7.86
CA TYR A 51 2.78 -1.80 -7.45
C TYR A 51 2.77 -0.65 -8.47
N PHE A 52 2.82 -0.95 -9.77
CA PHE A 52 2.90 0.07 -10.82
C PHE A 52 1.70 1.04 -10.81
N ASN A 53 0.56 0.63 -10.25
CA ASN A 53 -0.62 1.49 -10.11
C ASN A 53 -0.48 2.57 -9.03
N LEU A 54 0.45 2.41 -8.07
CA LEU A 54 0.59 3.28 -6.89
C LEU A 54 1.79 4.23 -6.93
N ARG A 55 2.53 4.24 -8.05
CA ARG A 55 3.61 5.19 -8.44
C ARG A 55 4.83 5.29 -7.52
N ASN A 56 4.75 4.85 -6.27
CA ASN A 56 5.81 4.90 -5.26
C ASN A 56 5.62 3.71 -4.29
N ILE A 57 6.72 3.07 -3.91
CA ILE A 57 6.69 1.89 -3.04
C ILE A 57 6.07 2.14 -1.65
N TYR A 58 6.22 3.34 -1.07
CA TYR A 58 5.60 3.70 0.20
C TYR A 58 4.08 3.80 0.09
N ASN A 59 3.58 4.34 -1.02
CA ASN A 59 2.13 4.38 -1.27
C ASN A 59 1.57 2.96 -1.48
N TYR A 60 2.35 2.11 -2.16
CA TYR A 60 2.01 0.70 -2.34
C TYR A 60 1.96 -0.04 -1.00
N LYS A 61 3.00 0.08 -0.16
CA LYS A 61 3.02 -0.46 1.21
C LYS A 61 1.80 0.00 2.00
N PHE A 62 1.59 1.31 2.09
CA PHE A 62 0.49 1.89 2.85
C PHE A 62 -0.89 1.38 2.41
N TYR A 63 -1.08 1.21 1.10
CA TYR A 63 -2.33 0.68 0.56
C TYR A 63 -2.56 -0.78 0.95
N ILE A 64 -1.51 -1.62 0.87
CA ILE A 64 -1.55 -3.02 1.32
C ILE A 64 -1.91 -3.08 2.82
N GLU A 65 -1.22 -2.33 3.67
CA GLU A 65 -1.46 -2.29 5.12
C GLU A 65 -2.90 -1.87 5.45
N LYS A 66 -3.40 -0.83 4.77
CA LYS A 66 -4.77 -0.35 4.99
C LYS A 66 -5.84 -1.37 4.57
N MET A 67 -5.61 -2.16 3.53
CA MET A 67 -6.54 -3.23 3.16
C MET A 67 -6.48 -4.40 4.14
N VAL A 68 -5.28 -4.78 4.60
CA VAL A 68 -5.10 -5.84 5.61
C VAL A 68 -5.77 -5.46 6.92
N GLU A 69 -5.60 -4.21 7.38
CA GLU A 69 -6.29 -3.67 8.55
C GLU A 69 -7.82 -3.82 8.41
N ARG A 70 -8.38 -3.43 7.26
CA ARG A 70 -9.83 -3.56 6.99
C ARG A 70 -10.33 -5.00 6.96
N VAL A 71 -9.53 -5.93 6.44
CA VAL A 71 -9.84 -7.35 6.48
C VAL A 71 -9.85 -7.86 7.91
N ASN A 72 -8.85 -7.48 8.70
CA ASN A 72 -8.69 -7.92 10.07
C ASN A 72 -9.78 -7.35 11.00
N LEU A 73 -10.29 -6.15 10.71
CA LEU A 73 -11.47 -5.59 11.39
C LEU A 73 -12.75 -6.40 11.18
N GLY A 74 -12.82 -7.24 10.13
CA GLY A 74 -13.91 -8.18 9.90
C GLY A 74 -13.85 -9.45 10.77
N GLY A 75 -12.80 -9.62 11.58
CA GLY A 75 -12.70 -10.66 12.62
C GLY A 75 -12.41 -12.09 12.13
N GLU A 76 -12.93 -12.50 10.98
CA GLU A 76 -12.76 -13.86 10.47
C GLU A 76 -11.54 -14.00 9.54
N ASN A 77 -10.67 -14.98 9.84
CA ASN A 77 -9.46 -15.29 9.06
C ASN A 77 -8.52 -14.08 8.92
N LEU A 78 -7.99 -13.65 10.05
CA LEU A 78 -7.00 -12.58 10.15
C LEU A 78 -5.80 -12.88 9.24
N ILE A 79 -5.39 -11.84 8.50
CA ILE A 79 -4.18 -11.86 7.71
C ILE A 79 -3.00 -11.66 8.65
N SER A 80 -2.09 -12.64 8.68
CA SER A 80 -0.85 -12.55 9.44
C SER A 80 0.18 -11.63 8.77
N GLU A 81 1.22 -11.24 9.50
CA GLU A 81 2.33 -10.45 8.97
C GLU A 81 2.98 -11.13 7.75
N ASN A 82 3.20 -12.45 7.80
CA ASN A 82 3.74 -13.21 6.67
C ASN A 82 2.80 -13.14 5.46
N GLN A 83 1.49 -13.27 5.65
CA GLN A 83 0.52 -13.15 4.56
C GLN A 83 0.48 -11.73 3.99
N LYS A 84 0.58 -10.70 4.84
CA LYS A 84 0.72 -9.30 4.42
C LYS A 84 1.96 -9.11 3.54
N PHE A 85 3.09 -9.67 3.94
CA PHE A 85 4.31 -9.68 3.13
C PHE A 85 4.09 -10.38 1.78
N TYR A 86 3.42 -11.55 1.74
CA TYR A 86 3.12 -12.23 0.48
C TYR A 86 2.26 -11.41 -0.47
N PHE A 87 1.25 -10.68 0.04
CA PHE A 87 0.46 -9.77 -0.79
C PHE A 87 1.29 -8.62 -1.34
N PHE A 88 2.14 -8.03 -0.50
CA PHE A 88 3.07 -7.00 -0.93
C PHE A 88 4.01 -7.53 -2.01
N PHE A 89 4.69 -8.64 -1.77
CA PHE A 89 5.65 -9.25 -2.68
C PHE A 89 5.01 -9.65 -4.03
N GLY A 90 3.86 -10.32 -4.00
CA GLY A 90 3.17 -10.83 -5.20
C GLY A 90 2.63 -9.75 -6.15
N GLY A 91 2.45 -8.52 -5.66
CA GLY A 91 2.05 -7.38 -6.50
C GLY A 91 3.22 -6.58 -7.08
N LEU A 92 4.46 -6.91 -6.73
CA LEU A 92 5.65 -6.28 -7.29
C LEU A 92 5.96 -6.78 -8.71
N PRO A 93 6.60 -5.94 -9.55
CA PRO A 93 7.26 -6.38 -10.77
C PRO A 93 8.32 -7.46 -10.49
N ARG A 94 8.49 -8.37 -11.45
CA ARG A 94 9.41 -9.50 -11.35
C ARG A 94 10.84 -9.06 -11.07
N GLU A 95 11.26 -7.92 -11.62
CA GLU A 95 12.59 -7.35 -11.45
C GLU A 95 12.91 -6.95 -10.01
N PHE A 96 11.90 -6.63 -9.20
CA PHE A 96 12.06 -6.37 -7.77
C PHE A 96 11.95 -7.66 -6.94
N GLN A 97 11.03 -8.55 -7.32
CA GLN A 97 10.89 -9.87 -6.67
C GLN A 97 12.19 -10.67 -6.73
N GLU A 98 12.82 -10.72 -7.90
CA GLU A 98 14.08 -11.44 -8.10
C GLU A 98 15.20 -10.86 -7.23
N LYS A 99 15.24 -9.54 -7.02
CA LYS A 99 16.25 -8.92 -6.15
C LYS A 99 16.08 -9.32 -4.70
N PHE A 100 14.85 -9.45 -4.21
CA PHE A 100 14.60 -9.85 -2.81
C PHE A 100 15.01 -11.27 -2.47
N LEU A 101 14.89 -12.19 -3.42
CA LEU A 101 15.39 -13.57 -3.27
C LEU A 101 16.89 -13.61 -2.95
N TRP A 102 17.67 -12.59 -3.32
CA TRP A 102 19.10 -12.49 -3.02
C TRP A 102 19.41 -11.77 -1.70
N TYR A 103 18.45 -11.06 -1.10
CA TYR A 103 18.67 -10.24 0.09
C TYR A 103 18.00 -10.76 1.36
N ASP A 104 17.33 -11.92 1.30
CA ASP A 104 16.63 -12.56 2.43
C ASP A 104 15.71 -11.59 3.19
N LEU A 105 14.94 -10.79 2.44
CA LEU A 105 14.02 -9.83 3.03
C LEU A 105 12.67 -10.50 3.26
N ASP A 106 12.30 -10.68 4.52
CA ASP A 106 11.04 -11.26 5.00
C ASP A 106 10.10 -10.20 5.62
N GLU A 107 10.63 -9.01 5.91
CA GLU A 107 9.86 -7.87 6.42
C GLU A 107 9.48 -6.85 5.33
N ILE A 108 8.24 -6.34 5.40
CA ILE A 108 7.71 -5.39 4.42
C ILE A 108 8.45 -4.04 4.49
N GLU A 109 8.93 -3.66 5.68
CA GLU A 109 9.75 -2.47 5.94
C GLU A 109 11.06 -2.51 5.16
N ASP A 110 11.81 -3.59 5.30
CA ASP A 110 13.12 -3.74 4.66
C ASP A 110 13.00 -3.83 3.15
N ALA A 111 12.00 -4.59 2.67
CA ALA A 111 11.67 -4.68 1.26
C ALA A 111 11.32 -3.30 0.67
N THR A 112 10.49 -2.53 1.38
CA THR A 112 10.10 -1.17 0.97
C THR A 112 11.32 -0.26 0.89
N TYR A 113 12.21 -0.31 1.88
CA TYR A 113 13.43 0.50 1.92
C TYR A 113 14.39 0.17 0.75
N ALA A 114 14.60 -1.11 0.47
CA ALA A 114 15.44 -1.56 -0.62
C ALA A 114 14.92 -1.10 -1.99
N ILE A 115 13.61 -1.23 -2.25
CA ILE A 115 13.01 -0.73 -3.50
C ILE A 115 13.08 0.80 -3.58
N ALA A 116 12.83 1.52 -2.48
CA ALA A 116 12.91 2.99 -2.48
C ALA A 116 14.31 3.50 -2.86
N LYS A 117 15.37 2.81 -2.41
CA LYS A 117 16.74 3.07 -2.86
C LYS A 117 16.92 2.82 -4.35
N LEU A 118 16.41 1.71 -4.86
CA LEU A 118 16.47 1.39 -6.28
C LEU A 118 15.73 2.44 -7.13
N GLU A 119 14.51 2.83 -6.76
CA GLU A 119 13.76 3.89 -7.43
C GLU A 119 14.56 5.20 -7.51
N THR A 120 15.18 5.59 -6.40
CA THR A 120 16.04 6.79 -6.32
C THR A 120 17.21 6.70 -7.30
N ILE A 121 17.91 5.56 -7.33
CA ILE A 121 19.03 5.32 -8.24
C ILE A 121 18.57 5.38 -9.71
N TYR A 122 17.41 4.79 -10.04
CA TYR A 122 16.86 4.84 -11.40
C TYR A 122 16.47 6.27 -11.81
N LYS A 123 15.78 7.02 -10.95
CA LYS A 123 15.42 8.44 -11.20
C LYS A 123 16.67 9.29 -11.42
N GLN A 124 17.73 9.10 -10.62
CA GLN A 124 19.00 9.81 -10.79
C GLN A 124 19.70 9.46 -12.10
N LYS A 125 19.68 8.19 -12.53
CA LYS A 125 20.27 7.77 -13.81
C LYS A 125 19.53 8.37 -15.02
N ILE A 126 18.20 8.40 -14.98
CA ILE A 126 17.38 8.98 -16.07
C ILE A 126 17.57 10.50 -16.12
N GLY A 127 17.55 11.19 -14.98
CA GLY A 127 17.81 12.64 -14.93
C GLY A 127 19.20 13.05 -15.43
N LYS A 128 20.23 12.22 -15.19
CA LYS A 128 21.58 12.41 -15.75
C LYS A 128 21.65 12.18 -17.27
N ASN A 129 20.82 11.29 -17.80
CA ASN A 129 20.80 11.03 -19.25
C ASN A 129 20.09 12.15 -20.01
N ASN A 130 19.01 12.73 -19.46
CA ASN A 130 18.34 13.88 -20.07
C ASN A 130 19.21 15.13 -20.07
N SER A 131 19.98 15.39 -19.00
CA SER A 131 20.93 16.52 -18.97
C SER A 131 22.11 16.33 -19.92
N LYS A 132 22.55 15.10 -20.18
CA LYS A 132 23.51 14.80 -21.25
C LYS A 132 22.92 15.01 -22.65
N PHE A 133 21.67 14.61 -22.88
CA PHE A 133 20.98 14.82 -24.17
C PHE A 133 20.77 16.31 -24.47
N GLU A 134 20.38 17.12 -23.48
CA GLU A 134 20.26 18.58 -23.63
C GLU A 134 21.60 19.27 -23.89
N ASN A 135 22.68 18.84 -23.22
CA ASN A 135 24.03 19.37 -23.44
C ASN A 135 24.59 18.97 -24.81
N ASN A 136 24.33 17.74 -25.27
CA ASN A 136 24.76 17.28 -26.59
C ASN A 136 24.01 18.00 -27.72
N ASN A 137 22.72 18.30 -27.56
CA ASN A 137 21.95 19.08 -28.54
C ASN A 137 22.38 20.54 -28.60
N LYS A 138 22.76 21.16 -27.48
CA LYS A 138 23.35 22.51 -27.47
C LYS A 138 24.72 22.57 -28.15
N ALA A 139 25.55 21.54 -27.98
CA ALA A 139 26.87 21.45 -28.61
C ALA A 139 26.81 21.16 -30.13
N PHE A 140 25.74 20.51 -30.60
CA PHE A 140 25.49 20.29 -32.03
C PHE A 140 25.01 21.57 -32.74
N ASN A 141 24.08 22.31 -32.14
CA ASN A 141 23.54 23.56 -32.71
C ASN A 141 24.51 24.77 -32.61
N SER A 142 25.62 24.65 -31.89
CA SER A 142 26.67 25.69 -31.83
C SER A 142 27.77 25.52 -32.88
N ARG A 143 27.64 24.56 -33.80
CA ARG A 143 28.65 24.21 -34.81
C ARG A 143 28.25 24.51 -36.25
N ASP A 144 27.16 25.25 -36.48
CA ASP A 144 26.89 25.76 -37.83
C ASP A 144 27.93 26.85 -38.18
N PRO A 145 28.69 26.69 -39.28
CA PRO A 145 29.64 27.70 -39.71
C PRO A 145 28.85 28.93 -40.16
N LYS A 146 29.28 30.11 -39.72
CA LYS A 146 28.88 31.38 -40.33
C LYS A 146 29.22 31.31 -41.83
N ILE A 147 28.20 31.23 -42.67
CA ILE A 147 28.30 31.56 -44.10
C ILE A 147 28.08 33.06 -44.23
#